data_AF-F1L3W8-F1
#
_entry.id   AF-F1L3W8-F1
#
_cell.length_a   1.000
_cell.length_b   1.000
_cell.length_c   1.000
_cell.angle_alpha   90.00
_cell.angle_beta   90.00
_cell.angle_gamma   90.00
#
_symmetry.space_group_name_H-M   'P 1'
#
loop_
_entity.id
_entity.type
_entity.pdbx_description
1 polymer ?
#
loop_
_entity_poly.entity_id
_entity_poly.type
_entity_poly.pdbx_seq_one_letter_code
_entity_poly.pdbx_strand_id
1 'polypeptide(L)'
;MVSKQIAKWYKNGSRQSIFDEDGFVDFYDWTDLLDENIKLSEMFQVYNIKTQKIEPLIVQLSDEEEQEFANMTDRVVRIVDYAISKGVRVMIDAEQTYFQPAISRLTMALMRRHNKERGWVFNTYQAYLKNCLRDVELDMHIARRGNFHFGCKLVRGAYMDQERKRAATVGYEDPINPNIEATAEMYNRVLTRIVEERDIRGPGQCSVMVASHNEESTRFAVQLMKDKCIAPSVNVICFAQLFGMCDQISFSLGQAGYSVYKYVPYGPIEGVLPYLSRRAQENGALLLKGKKERKLLRNELMRRICTGRWIYNAPNPANFTVQ
;
A
#
# COMPACT_ATOMS: atom_id res chain seq x y z
N MET A 1 -7.98 -10.52 44.27
CA MET A 1 -6.77 -10.89 43.50
C MET A 1 -6.91 -10.62 42.01
N VAL A 2 -8.04 -11.00 41.40
CA VAL A 2 -8.37 -10.76 39.97
C VAL A 2 -8.16 -9.30 39.52
N SER A 3 -8.60 -8.30 40.29
CA SER A 3 -8.45 -6.89 39.88
C SER A 3 -6.99 -6.40 39.83
N LYS A 4 -6.10 -6.93 40.69
CA LYS A 4 -4.67 -6.61 40.64
C LYS A 4 -3.98 -7.28 39.46
N GLN A 5 -4.40 -8.48 39.08
CA GLN A 5 -3.89 -9.19 37.91
C GLN A 5 -4.34 -8.52 36.61
N ILE A 6 -5.60 -8.12 36.50
CA ILE A 6 -6.13 -7.36 35.35
C ILE A 6 -5.47 -5.98 35.28
N ALA A 7 -5.37 -5.25 36.40
CA ALA A 7 -4.68 -3.95 36.41
C ALA A 7 -3.19 -4.07 36.11
N LYS A 8 -2.54 -5.17 36.52
CA LYS A 8 -1.15 -5.47 36.16
C LYS A 8 -1.03 -5.88 34.70
N TRP A 9 -1.97 -6.65 34.14
CA TRP A 9 -2.03 -6.99 32.72
C TRP A 9 -2.19 -5.75 31.82
N TYR A 10 -2.99 -4.78 32.24
CA TYR A 10 -3.09 -3.45 31.60
C TYR A 10 -1.86 -2.55 31.82
N LYS A 11 -0.99 -2.83 32.81
CA LYS A 11 0.16 -1.97 33.19
C LYS A 11 1.54 -2.54 32.89
N ASN A 12 1.69 -3.85 32.70
CA ASN A 12 2.99 -4.53 32.65
C ASN A 12 3.59 -4.65 31.25
N GLY A 13 2.82 -4.42 30.20
CA GLY A 13 3.39 -4.18 28.87
C GLY A 13 3.33 -2.68 28.59
N SER A 14 4.15 -2.22 27.66
CA SER A 14 3.98 -1.03 26.79
C SER A 14 2.53 -0.75 26.30
N ARG A 15 1.57 -1.62 26.59
CA ARG A 15 0.12 -1.54 26.37
C ARG A 15 -0.55 -0.45 27.21
N GLN A 16 -0.19 0.82 26.98
CA GLN A 16 -1.17 1.88 27.22
C GLN A 16 -2.35 1.59 26.29
N SER A 17 -3.49 1.19 26.85
CA SER A 17 -4.76 1.32 26.17
C SER A 17 -4.93 2.82 25.87
N ILE A 18 -4.52 3.24 24.66
CA ILE A 18 -4.70 4.61 24.21
C ILE A 18 -6.19 4.72 23.89
N PHE A 19 -6.97 5.14 24.89
CA PHE A 19 -8.34 5.57 24.66
C PHE A 19 -8.29 6.75 23.69
N ASP A 20 -8.97 6.63 22.56
CA ASP A 20 -9.10 7.73 21.61
C ASP A 20 -10.17 8.74 22.06
N GLU A 21 -10.02 10.00 21.65
CA GLU A 21 -11.08 11.01 21.73
C GLU A 21 -12.29 10.59 20.85
N ASP A 22 -12.05 9.78 19.81
CA ASP A 22 -13.08 9.23 18.90
C ASP A 22 -13.65 7.86 19.37
N GLY A 23 -13.31 7.37 20.57
CA GLY A 23 -13.91 6.18 21.19
C GLY A 23 -13.37 4.81 20.76
N PHE A 24 -12.26 4.75 20.00
CA PHE A 24 -11.57 3.50 19.66
C PHE A 24 -10.52 3.11 20.72
N VAL A 25 -10.39 1.80 20.98
CA VAL A 25 -9.39 1.25 21.92
C VAL A 25 -8.50 0.26 21.17
N ASP A 26 -7.20 0.53 21.12
CA ASP A 26 -6.20 -0.45 20.67
C ASP A 26 -5.88 -1.42 21.82
N PHE A 27 -6.35 -2.66 21.71
CA PHE A 27 -6.13 -3.70 22.72
C PHE A 27 -4.70 -4.27 22.71
N TYR A 28 -3.97 -4.09 21.61
CA TYR A 28 -2.63 -4.63 21.43
C TYR A 28 -1.69 -3.53 20.92
N ASP A 29 -0.59 -3.31 21.63
CA ASP A 29 0.51 -2.52 21.11
C ASP A 29 1.32 -3.41 20.17
N TRP A 30 1.23 -3.10 18.87
CA TRP A 30 1.89 -3.85 17.81
C TRP A 30 3.37 -3.45 17.66
N THR A 31 3.89 -2.56 18.52
CA THR A 31 5.33 -2.22 18.58
C THR A 31 6.22 -3.44 18.75
N ASP A 32 5.74 -4.39 19.53
CA ASP A 32 6.50 -5.55 19.98
C ASP A 32 6.56 -6.64 18.90
N LEU A 33 5.82 -6.48 17.80
CA LEU A 33 5.77 -7.45 16.69
C LEU A 33 7.14 -7.64 16.01
N LEU A 34 8.00 -6.62 16.09
CA LEU A 34 9.35 -6.67 15.53
C LEU A 34 10.41 -7.10 16.54
N ASP A 35 10.03 -7.37 17.80
CA ASP A 35 10.96 -7.83 18.84
C ASP A 35 11.08 -9.35 18.80
N GLU A 36 12.25 -9.84 18.46
CA GLU A 36 12.56 -11.28 18.41
C GLU A 36 12.49 -11.96 19.78
N ASN A 37 12.50 -11.19 20.88
CA ASN A 37 12.45 -11.73 22.24
C ASN A 37 11.02 -11.92 22.76
N ILE A 38 9.99 -11.47 22.02
CA ILE A 38 8.59 -11.53 22.43
C ILE A 38 7.87 -12.58 21.60
N LYS A 39 7.36 -13.63 22.26
CA LYS A 39 6.57 -14.65 21.57
C LYS A 39 5.19 -14.10 21.16
N LEU A 40 4.74 -14.43 19.94
CA LEU A 40 3.40 -14.10 19.46
C LEU A 40 2.29 -14.58 20.41
N SER A 41 2.47 -15.76 21.00
CA SER A 41 1.57 -16.34 22.01
C SER A 41 1.46 -15.50 23.29
N GLU A 42 2.47 -14.69 23.61
CA GLU A 42 2.47 -13.74 24.72
C GLU A 42 1.87 -12.38 24.35
N MET A 43 1.93 -12.01 23.07
CA MET A 43 1.31 -10.79 22.54
C MET A 43 -0.22 -10.89 22.55
N PHE A 44 -0.79 -11.97 22.04
CA PHE A 44 -2.23 -12.12 21.86
C PHE A 44 -2.90 -12.87 22.99
N GLN A 45 -2.89 -12.28 24.17
CA GLN A 45 -3.62 -12.82 25.30
C GLN A 45 -4.91 -12.03 25.55
N VAL A 46 -5.99 -12.70 25.96
CA VAL A 46 -7.24 -12.08 26.41
C VAL A 46 -7.63 -12.66 27.75
N TYR A 47 -8.18 -11.81 28.61
CA TYR A 47 -8.79 -12.27 29.85
C TYR A 47 -10.14 -12.94 29.56
N ASN A 48 -10.21 -14.24 29.73
CA ASN A 48 -11.46 -14.99 29.60
C ASN A 48 -12.30 -14.81 30.87
N ILE A 49 -13.45 -14.16 30.72
CA ILE A 49 -14.36 -13.84 31.83
C ILE A 49 -14.89 -15.11 32.52
N LYS A 50 -15.11 -16.18 31.77
CA LYS A 50 -15.67 -17.44 32.29
C LYS A 50 -14.64 -18.23 33.09
N THR A 51 -13.41 -18.33 32.58
CA THR A 51 -12.34 -19.09 33.23
C THR A 51 -11.55 -18.25 34.23
N GLN A 52 -11.75 -16.92 34.23
CA GLN A 52 -11.00 -15.93 35.01
C GLN A 52 -9.48 -16.01 34.83
N LYS A 53 -9.05 -16.50 33.66
CA LYS A 53 -7.64 -16.65 33.29
C LYS A 53 -7.31 -15.83 32.06
N ILE A 54 -6.04 -15.49 31.94
CA ILE A 54 -5.48 -14.94 30.73
C ILE A 54 -5.20 -16.12 29.80
N GLU A 55 -5.84 -16.12 28.63
CA GLU A 55 -5.76 -17.19 27.65
C GLU A 55 -5.29 -16.61 26.30
N PRO A 56 -4.51 -17.35 25.51
CA PRO A 56 -4.16 -16.91 24.17
C PRO A 56 -5.40 -16.85 23.28
N LEU A 57 -5.52 -15.77 22.49
CA LEU A 57 -6.64 -15.50 21.57
C LEU A 57 -6.47 -16.24 20.23
N ILE A 58 -5.23 -16.56 19.85
CA ILE A 58 -4.89 -17.22 18.59
C ILE A 58 -4.56 -18.69 18.85
N VAL A 59 -4.78 -19.54 17.85
CA VAL A 59 -4.22 -20.89 17.79
C VAL A 59 -2.73 -20.78 18.08
N GLN A 60 -2.30 -21.44 19.16
CA GLN A 60 -0.92 -21.41 19.60
C GLN A 60 -0.06 -21.97 18.46
N LEU A 61 0.79 -21.12 17.89
CA LEU A 61 1.82 -21.57 16.96
C LEU A 61 2.69 -22.61 17.68
N SER A 62 3.08 -23.65 16.98
CA SER A 62 4.13 -24.56 17.45
C SER A 62 5.44 -23.79 17.64
N ASP A 63 6.36 -24.31 18.46
CA ASP A 63 7.69 -23.68 18.64
C ASP A 63 8.44 -23.55 17.31
N GLU A 64 8.22 -24.48 16.37
CA GLU A 64 8.76 -24.40 15.01
C GLU A 64 8.16 -23.22 14.22
N GLU A 65 6.83 -23.06 14.22
CA GLU A 65 6.17 -21.94 13.55
C GLU A 65 6.50 -20.57 14.18
N GLU A 66 6.69 -20.50 15.52
CA GLU A 66 7.18 -19.29 16.18
C GLU A 66 8.59 -18.93 15.69
N GLN A 67 9.48 -19.92 15.57
CA GLN A 67 10.83 -19.71 15.04
C GLN A 67 10.82 -19.32 13.56
N GLU A 68 9.96 -19.91 12.74
CA GLU A 68 9.77 -19.53 11.34
C GLU A 68 9.29 -18.08 11.21
N PHE A 69 8.34 -17.66 12.05
CA PHE A 69 7.86 -16.29 12.08
C PHE A 69 8.96 -15.30 12.48
N ALA A 70 9.75 -15.61 13.52
CA ALA A 70 10.88 -14.79 13.94
C ALA A 70 11.90 -14.64 12.82
N ASN A 71 12.27 -15.76 12.17
CA ASN A 71 13.20 -15.78 11.03
C ASN A 71 12.68 -14.97 9.84
N MET A 72 11.37 -15.03 9.55
CA MET A 72 10.75 -14.24 8.49
C MET A 72 10.81 -12.74 8.82
N THR A 73 10.46 -12.37 10.04
CA THR A 73 10.45 -10.98 10.51
C THR A 73 11.85 -10.36 10.48
N ASP A 74 12.86 -11.07 10.99
CA ASP A 74 14.28 -10.66 10.94
C ASP A 74 14.74 -10.38 9.50
N ARG A 75 14.44 -11.29 8.55
CA ARG A 75 14.80 -11.10 7.14
C ARG A 75 14.16 -9.85 6.54
N VAL A 76 12.87 -9.63 6.82
CA VAL A 76 12.15 -8.44 6.34
C VAL A 76 12.75 -7.17 6.91
N VAL A 77 13.03 -7.14 8.23
CA VAL A 77 13.66 -6.00 8.90
C VAL A 77 15.03 -5.71 8.28
N ARG A 78 15.88 -6.71 8.08
CA ARG A 78 17.21 -6.54 7.45
C ARG A 78 17.13 -5.95 6.03
N ILE A 79 16.18 -6.43 5.23
CA ILE A 79 15.97 -5.91 3.87
C ILE A 79 15.55 -4.44 3.92
N VAL A 80 14.62 -4.10 4.81
CA VAL A 80 14.10 -2.73 4.97
C VAL A 80 15.19 -1.80 5.50
N ASP A 81 15.91 -2.19 6.55
CA ASP A 81 17.03 -1.45 7.12
C ASP A 81 18.10 -1.16 6.05
N TYR A 82 18.47 -2.19 5.28
CA TYR A 82 19.45 -2.04 4.20
C TYR A 82 18.95 -1.12 3.10
N ALA A 83 17.71 -1.29 2.62
CA ALA A 83 17.13 -0.44 1.58
C ALA A 83 17.09 1.04 2.00
N ILE A 84 16.67 1.32 3.24
CA ILE A 84 16.63 2.67 3.80
C ILE A 84 18.03 3.26 3.93
N SER A 85 19.03 2.47 4.36
CA SER A 85 20.44 2.92 4.40
C SER A 85 20.99 3.34 3.04
N LYS A 86 20.39 2.84 1.94
CA LYS A 86 20.71 3.21 0.56
C LYS A 86 19.78 4.27 -0.03
N GLY A 87 18.87 4.83 0.78
CA GLY A 87 17.91 5.83 0.33
C GLY A 87 16.82 5.28 -0.59
N VAL A 88 16.52 3.98 -0.51
CA VAL A 88 15.50 3.31 -1.32
C VAL A 88 14.20 3.18 -0.54
N ARG A 89 13.08 3.58 -1.16
CA ARG A 89 11.74 3.36 -0.61
C ARG A 89 11.34 1.90 -0.80
N VAL A 90 10.75 1.30 0.23
CA VAL A 90 10.26 -0.09 0.22
C VAL A 90 8.75 -0.10 0.18
N MET A 91 8.18 -0.91 -0.71
CA MET A 91 6.73 -1.09 -0.83
C MET A 91 6.43 -2.56 -0.58
N ILE A 92 5.67 -2.85 0.46
CA ILE A 92 5.26 -4.21 0.77
C ILE A 92 3.99 -4.51 -0.03
N ASP A 93 4.06 -5.53 -0.89
CA ASP A 93 2.96 -5.90 -1.77
C ASP A 93 1.79 -6.49 -0.99
N ALA A 94 0.59 -6.26 -1.50
CA ALA A 94 -0.63 -6.86 -0.98
C ALA A 94 -0.95 -8.16 -1.71
N GLU A 95 -1.40 -9.15 -0.96
CA GLU A 95 -1.81 -10.46 -1.45
C GLU A 95 -3.33 -10.67 -1.26
N GLN A 96 -3.78 -11.91 -1.10
CA GLN A 96 -5.18 -12.24 -0.86
C GLN A 96 -5.64 -11.81 0.54
N THR A 97 -6.94 -11.54 0.68
CA THR A 97 -7.57 -10.95 1.88
C THR A 97 -7.28 -11.70 3.17
N TYR A 98 -7.06 -13.01 3.12
CA TYR A 98 -6.77 -13.84 4.29
C TYR A 98 -5.29 -13.77 4.75
N PHE A 99 -4.37 -13.28 3.92
CA PHE A 99 -2.98 -12.97 4.32
C PHE A 99 -2.80 -11.50 4.73
N GLN A 100 -3.65 -10.61 4.19
CA GLN A 100 -3.52 -9.16 4.36
C GLN A 100 -3.46 -8.67 5.82
N PRO A 101 -4.17 -9.23 6.81
CA PRO A 101 -4.04 -8.79 8.19
C PRO A 101 -2.61 -8.90 8.72
N ALA A 102 -1.93 -10.02 8.49
CA ALA A 102 -0.54 -10.21 8.94
C ALA A 102 0.42 -9.27 8.20
N ILE A 103 0.31 -9.20 6.87
CA ILE A 103 1.15 -8.33 6.03
C ILE A 103 0.99 -6.85 6.43
N SER A 104 -0.26 -6.40 6.61
CA SER A 104 -0.55 -5.01 6.97
C SER A 104 0.02 -4.65 8.34
N ARG A 105 -0.14 -5.51 9.35
CA ARG A 105 0.37 -5.26 10.71
C ARG A 105 1.90 -5.22 10.76
N LEU A 106 2.56 -6.14 10.07
CA LEU A 106 4.02 -6.12 9.93
C LEU A 106 4.49 -4.84 9.24
N THR A 107 3.81 -4.45 8.16
CA THR A 107 4.14 -3.22 7.42
C THR A 107 3.95 -1.97 8.26
N MET A 108 2.87 -1.89 9.04
CA MET A 108 2.60 -0.77 9.94
C MET A 108 3.64 -0.67 11.07
N ALA A 109 4.10 -1.80 11.62
CA ALA A 109 5.19 -1.82 12.58
C ALA A 109 6.50 -1.29 11.96
N LEU A 110 6.82 -1.69 10.73
CA LEU A 110 7.97 -1.19 9.97
C LEU A 110 7.85 0.31 9.66
N MET A 111 6.66 0.80 9.28
CA MET A 111 6.42 2.24 9.11
C MET A 111 6.64 2.99 10.43
N ARG A 112 6.11 2.50 11.54
CA ARG A 112 6.31 3.14 12.85
C ARG A 112 7.79 3.23 13.21
N ARG A 113 8.58 2.20 12.92
CA ARG A 113 10.04 2.17 13.14
C ARG A 113 10.78 3.16 12.24
N HIS A 114 10.44 3.22 10.95
CA HIS A 114 11.26 3.89 9.94
C HIS A 114 10.74 5.24 9.42
N ASN A 115 9.42 5.39 9.29
CA ASN A 115 8.79 6.54 8.67
C ASN A 115 8.66 7.72 9.67
N LYS A 116 9.78 8.30 10.12
CA LYS A 116 9.75 9.45 11.04
C LYS A 116 9.47 10.76 10.30
N GLU A 117 10.39 11.15 9.43
CA GLU A 117 10.32 12.44 8.71
C GLU A 117 9.69 12.32 7.32
N ARG A 118 9.74 11.12 6.72
CA ARG A 118 9.23 10.84 5.38
C ARG A 118 8.81 9.39 5.20
N GLY A 119 8.04 9.11 4.15
CA GLY A 119 7.64 7.76 3.76
C GLY A 119 8.79 6.97 3.16
N TRP A 120 9.29 5.99 3.91
CA TRP A 120 10.25 4.99 3.46
C TRP A 120 9.58 3.67 3.14
N VAL A 121 8.75 3.19 4.06
CA VAL A 121 7.99 1.96 3.95
C VAL A 121 6.55 2.31 3.58
N PHE A 122 5.98 1.57 2.63
CA PHE A 122 4.62 1.76 2.15
C PHE A 122 3.85 0.45 2.19
N ASN A 123 2.62 0.51 2.69
CA ASN A 123 1.68 -0.60 2.67
C ASN A 123 0.83 -0.52 1.40
N THR A 124 0.53 -1.67 0.81
CA THR A 124 -0.30 -1.72 -0.39
C THR A 124 -1.77 -1.89 -0.02
N TYR A 125 -2.60 -0.95 -0.45
CA TYR A 125 -4.05 -1.00 -0.26
C TYR A 125 -4.76 -1.28 -1.58
N GLN A 126 -5.72 -2.20 -1.55
CA GLN A 126 -6.38 -2.73 -2.73
C GLN A 126 -7.81 -2.18 -2.83
N ALA A 127 -8.02 -1.18 -3.70
CA ALA A 127 -9.30 -0.48 -3.85
C ALA A 127 -10.46 -1.33 -4.41
N TYR A 128 -10.21 -2.54 -4.90
CA TYR A 128 -11.26 -3.48 -5.26
C TYR A 128 -12.00 -4.07 -4.03
N LEU A 129 -11.45 -3.93 -2.82
CA LEU A 129 -12.09 -4.42 -1.59
C LEU A 129 -13.10 -3.39 -1.07
N LYS A 130 -14.25 -3.88 -0.60
CA LYS A 130 -15.29 -3.07 0.05
C LYS A 130 -14.78 -2.32 1.28
N ASN A 131 -13.83 -2.92 2.00
CA ASN A 131 -13.28 -2.39 3.25
C ASN A 131 -12.07 -1.46 3.07
N CYS A 132 -11.56 -1.27 1.84
CA CYS A 132 -10.30 -0.57 1.59
C CYS A 132 -10.22 0.81 2.27
N LEU A 133 -11.26 1.63 2.13
CA LEU A 133 -11.28 2.96 2.76
C LEU A 133 -11.24 2.89 4.29
N ARG A 134 -11.99 1.96 4.88
CA ARG A 134 -12.00 1.77 6.34
C ARG A 134 -10.62 1.35 6.84
N ASP A 135 -9.98 0.42 6.14
CA ASP A 135 -8.67 -0.11 6.55
C ASP A 135 -7.58 0.96 6.42
N VAL A 136 -7.62 1.78 5.36
CA VAL A 136 -6.74 2.96 5.22
C VAL A 136 -6.99 3.97 6.34
N GLU A 137 -8.26 4.25 6.67
CA GLU A 137 -8.64 5.17 7.73
C GLU A 137 -8.04 4.76 9.08
N LEU A 138 -8.25 3.50 9.46
CA LEU A 138 -7.72 2.93 10.70
C LEU A 138 -6.20 3.03 10.77
N ASP A 139 -5.49 2.71 9.68
CA ASP A 139 -4.04 2.78 9.66
C ASP A 139 -3.51 4.23 9.68
N MET A 140 -4.23 5.18 9.06
CA MET A 140 -3.92 6.61 9.20
C MET A 140 -4.13 7.12 10.63
N HIS A 141 -5.18 6.66 11.33
CA HIS A 141 -5.38 6.97 12.75
C HIS A 141 -4.23 6.42 13.61
N ILE A 142 -3.80 5.17 13.38
CA ILE A 142 -2.65 4.59 14.06
C ILE A 142 -1.38 5.41 13.78
N ALA A 143 -1.16 5.83 12.53
CA ALA A 143 -0.03 6.67 12.15
C ALA A 143 -0.07 8.05 12.83
N ARG A 144 -1.25 8.63 12.97
CA ARG A 144 -1.47 9.91 13.65
C ARG A 144 -1.15 9.79 15.14
N ARG A 145 -1.74 8.82 15.84
CA ARG A 145 -1.49 8.57 17.27
C ARG A 145 -0.03 8.21 17.56
N GLY A 146 0.57 7.42 16.68
CA GLY A 146 1.97 7.01 16.76
C GLY A 146 2.97 8.06 16.30
N ASN A 147 2.51 9.23 15.83
CA ASN A 147 3.32 10.31 15.25
C ASN A 147 4.38 9.81 14.25
N PHE A 148 3.94 9.01 13.27
CA PHE A 148 4.79 8.57 12.17
C PHE A 148 4.13 8.83 10.81
N HIS A 149 4.95 8.92 9.78
CA HIS A 149 4.55 9.22 8.42
C HIS A 149 3.86 7.99 7.78
N PHE A 150 2.64 8.20 7.30
CA PHE A 150 1.85 7.16 6.65
C PHE A 150 2.24 6.99 5.18
N GLY A 151 2.65 5.78 4.79
CA GLY A 151 3.00 5.44 3.42
C GLY A 151 1.98 4.50 2.78
N CYS A 152 1.27 4.97 1.75
CA CYS A 152 0.28 4.18 1.02
C CYS A 152 0.72 3.88 -0.42
N LYS A 153 0.67 2.63 -0.86
CA LYS A 153 0.67 2.25 -2.27
C LYS A 153 -0.74 1.86 -2.66
N LEU A 154 -1.42 2.71 -3.42
CA LEU A 154 -2.81 2.50 -3.79
C LEU A 154 -2.90 1.80 -5.15
N VAL A 155 -3.43 0.58 -5.14
CA VAL A 155 -3.71 -0.23 -6.34
C VAL A 155 -5.21 -0.50 -6.46
N ARG A 156 -5.68 -0.94 -7.62
CA ARG A 156 -7.02 -1.55 -7.72
C ARG A 156 -7.03 -2.91 -7.03
N GLY A 157 -6.21 -3.84 -7.49
CA GLY A 157 -6.14 -5.21 -6.97
C GLY A 157 -5.75 -6.18 -8.09
N ALA A 158 -5.34 -7.40 -7.73
CA ALA A 158 -4.87 -8.40 -8.69
C ALA A 158 -5.48 -9.80 -8.48
N TYR A 159 -6.35 -9.99 -7.47
CA TYR A 159 -6.79 -11.31 -7.01
C TYR A 159 -8.31 -11.52 -7.11
N MET A 160 -9.03 -10.68 -7.87
CA MET A 160 -10.50 -10.67 -8.03
C MET A 160 -11.11 -12.07 -8.15
N ASP A 161 -10.61 -12.85 -9.11
CA ASP A 161 -11.16 -14.17 -9.40
C ASP A 161 -10.92 -15.18 -8.27
N GLN A 162 -9.78 -15.08 -7.59
CA GLN A 162 -9.43 -15.98 -6.50
C GLN A 162 -10.28 -15.71 -5.27
N GLU A 163 -10.46 -14.43 -4.92
CA GLU A 163 -11.32 -13.99 -3.82
C GLU A 163 -12.78 -14.41 -4.02
N ARG A 164 -13.35 -14.15 -5.20
CA ARG A 164 -14.74 -14.53 -5.51
C ARG A 164 -14.95 -16.05 -5.45
N LYS A 165 -14.01 -16.81 -6.02
CA LYS A 165 -14.04 -18.28 -5.95
C LYS A 165 -13.97 -18.77 -4.50
N ARG A 166 -13.06 -18.22 -3.69
CA ARG A 166 -12.90 -18.58 -2.29
C ARG A 166 -14.15 -18.25 -1.48
N ALA A 167 -14.72 -17.05 -1.64
CA ALA A 167 -15.95 -16.63 -0.97
C ALA A 167 -17.11 -17.60 -1.27
N ALA A 168 -17.28 -17.99 -2.53
CA ALA A 168 -18.29 -18.97 -2.95
C ALA A 168 -18.03 -20.38 -2.38
N THR A 169 -16.76 -20.82 -2.30
CA THR A 169 -16.40 -22.15 -1.77
C THR A 169 -16.56 -22.25 -0.26
N VAL A 170 -16.14 -21.22 0.50
CA VAL A 170 -16.17 -21.21 1.97
C VAL A 170 -17.52 -20.74 2.51
N GLY A 171 -18.27 -19.96 1.73
CA GLY A 171 -19.61 -19.47 2.09
C GLY A 171 -19.62 -18.16 2.89
N TYR A 172 -18.60 -17.30 2.71
CA TYR A 172 -18.60 -15.95 3.29
C TYR A 172 -18.90 -14.88 2.23
N GLU A 173 -19.20 -13.66 2.67
CA GLU A 173 -19.54 -12.55 1.78
C GLU A 173 -18.38 -12.21 0.81
N ASP A 174 -18.69 -12.01 -0.48
CA ASP A 174 -17.72 -11.52 -1.46
C ASP A 174 -17.10 -10.19 -0.98
N PRO A 175 -15.78 -10.15 -0.70
CA PRO A 175 -15.14 -8.95 -0.17
C PRO A 175 -14.92 -7.86 -1.23
N ILE A 176 -15.22 -8.15 -2.50
CA ILE A 176 -14.92 -7.29 -3.64
C ILE A 176 -16.11 -6.40 -3.99
N ASN A 177 -15.81 -5.20 -4.47
CA ASN A 177 -16.79 -4.28 -5.04
C ASN A 177 -17.60 -4.94 -6.19
N PRO A 178 -18.86 -4.54 -6.37
CA PRO A 178 -19.75 -5.20 -7.33
C PRO A 178 -19.25 -5.12 -8.78
N ASN A 179 -18.65 -3.99 -9.18
CA ASN A 179 -18.18 -3.72 -10.53
C ASN A 179 -16.92 -2.84 -10.56
N ILE A 180 -16.40 -2.58 -11.76
CA ILE A 180 -15.16 -1.83 -11.98
C ILE A 180 -15.33 -0.33 -11.68
N GLU A 181 -16.54 0.20 -11.88
CA GLU A 181 -16.92 1.58 -11.59
C GLU A 181 -16.88 1.84 -10.08
N ALA A 182 -17.46 0.95 -9.27
CA ALA A 182 -17.41 1.00 -7.81
C ALA A 182 -15.96 0.88 -7.30
N THR A 183 -15.12 0.08 -7.97
CA THR A 183 -13.68 0.01 -7.66
C THR A 183 -12.96 1.32 -8.01
N ALA A 184 -13.32 1.98 -9.10
CA ALA A 184 -12.77 3.27 -9.48
C ALA A 184 -13.20 4.38 -8.50
N GLU A 185 -14.46 4.36 -8.05
CA GLU A 185 -14.97 5.27 -7.03
C GLU A 185 -14.24 5.07 -5.69
N MET A 186 -14.09 3.81 -5.24
CA MET A 186 -13.32 3.48 -4.04
C MET A 186 -11.88 3.98 -4.14
N TYR A 187 -11.22 3.78 -5.29
CA TYR A 187 -9.86 4.27 -5.53
C TYR A 187 -9.77 5.80 -5.36
N ASN A 188 -10.70 6.53 -5.97
CA ASN A 188 -10.72 7.99 -5.89
C ASN A 188 -11.03 8.47 -4.46
N ARG A 189 -11.98 7.85 -3.76
CA ARG A 189 -12.32 8.15 -2.36
C ARG A 189 -11.14 7.97 -1.43
N VAL A 190 -10.42 6.84 -1.55
CA VAL A 190 -9.22 6.56 -0.75
C VAL A 190 -8.13 7.60 -1.01
N LEU A 191 -7.88 7.91 -2.29
CA LEU A 191 -6.87 8.90 -2.65
C LEU A 191 -7.22 10.30 -2.10
N THR A 192 -8.47 10.74 -2.25
CA THR A 192 -8.95 12.01 -1.67
C THR A 192 -8.72 12.03 -0.17
N ARG A 193 -9.14 10.97 0.54
CA ARG A 193 -9.03 10.90 1.99
C ARG A 193 -7.59 10.97 2.50
N ILE A 194 -6.63 10.33 1.80
CA ILE A 194 -5.19 10.42 2.15
C ILE A 194 -4.67 11.84 1.97
N VAL A 195 -5.11 12.55 0.93
CA VAL A 195 -4.72 13.94 0.70
C VAL A 195 -5.35 14.88 1.73
N GLU A 196 -6.59 14.65 2.13
CA GLU A 196 -7.20 15.37 3.25
C GLU A 196 -6.45 15.12 4.56
N GLU A 197 -6.01 13.89 4.82
CA GLU A 197 -5.20 13.58 6.01
C GLU A 197 -3.89 14.38 6.03
N ARG A 198 -3.24 14.48 4.88
CA ARG A 198 -2.04 15.31 4.70
C ARG A 198 -2.34 16.78 5.00
N ASP A 199 -3.48 17.30 4.56
CA ASP A 199 -3.84 18.70 4.82
C ASP A 199 -4.11 18.94 6.30
N ILE A 200 -4.73 17.97 7.00
CA ILE A 200 -5.01 18.03 8.44
C ILE A 200 -3.71 17.97 9.26
N ARG A 201 -2.82 17.01 8.97
CA ARG A 201 -1.59 16.79 9.76
C ARG A 201 -0.41 17.65 9.31
N GLY A 202 -0.47 18.20 8.10
CA GLY A 202 0.57 19.01 7.50
C GLY A 202 1.51 18.25 6.53
N PRO A 203 2.39 19.00 5.84
CA PRO A 203 3.36 18.41 4.92
C PRO A 203 4.28 17.39 5.62
N GLY A 204 4.61 16.30 4.92
CA GLY A 204 5.52 15.29 5.46
C GLY A 204 4.87 14.30 6.42
N GLN A 205 3.53 14.19 6.44
CA GLN A 205 2.80 13.25 7.30
C GLN A 205 2.19 12.05 6.55
N CYS A 206 1.87 12.22 5.27
CA CYS A 206 1.37 11.16 4.41
C CYS A 206 2.07 11.21 3.05
N SER A 207 2.28 10.05 2.43
CA SER A 207 2.69 9.91 1.03
C SER A 207 1.89 8.79 0.37
N VAL A 208 1.60 8.95 -0.92
CA VAL A 208 0.87 7.95 -1.69
C VAL A 208 1.55 7.67 -3.04
N MET A 209 1.70 6.38 -3.34
CA MET A 209 2.05 5.87 -4.65
C MET A 209 0.76 5.49 -5.39
N VAL A 210 0.39 6.28 -6.39
CA VAL A 210 -0.75 6.07 -7.30
C VAL A 210 -0.33 5.04 -8.34
N ALA A 211 -0.58 3.76 -8.06
CA ALA A 211 -0.25 2.64 -8.94
C ALA A 211 -1.44 2.32 -9.87
N SER A 212 -1.43 2.90 -11.08
CA SER A 212 -2.52 2.74 -12.04
C SER A 212 -2.10 2.92 -13.50
N HIS A 213 -2.67 2.08 -14.37
CA HIS A 213 -2.61 2.19 -15.83
C HIS A 213 -3.89 2.81 -16.43
N ASN A 214 -4.77 3.35 -15.59
CA ASN A 214 -5.99 4.00 -16.02
C ASN A 214 -5.75 5.52 -16.12
N GLU A 215 -6.05 6.07 -17.29
CA GLU A 215 -5.83 7.48 -17.60
C GLU A 215 -6.71 8.40 -16.73
N GLU A 216 -7.94 8.00 -16.44
CA GLU A 216 -8.88 8.76 -15.62
C GLU A 216 -8.43 8.80 -14.16
N SER A 217 -8.02 7.66 -13.58
CA SER A 217 -7.46 7.62 -12.23
C SER A 217 -6.19 8.47 -12.12
N THR A 218 -5.35 8.48 -13.16
CA THR A 218 -4.15 9.32 -13.21
C THR A 218 -4.50 10.80 -13.31
N ARG A 219 -5.45 11.15 -14.18
CA ARG A 219 -5.93 12.52 -14.37
C ARG A 219 -6.59 13.06 -13.11
N PHE A 220 -7.38 12.24 -12.43
CA PHE A 220 -7.99 12.56 -11.15
C PHE A 220 -6.91 12.89 -10.09
N ALA A 221 -5.87 12.05 -9.96
CA ALA A 221 -4.78 12.32 -9.03
C ALA A 221 -4.01 13.62 -9.35
N VAL A 222 -3.76 13.88 -10.63
CA VAL A 222 -3.13 15.14 -11.09
C VAL A 222 -4.01 16.34 -10.77
N GLN A 223 -5.32 16.25 -11.01
CA GLN A 223 -6.25 17.33 -10.70
C GLN A 223 -6.33 17.58 -9.19
N LEU A 224 -6.41 16.52 -8.39
CA LEU A 224 -6.39 16.61 -6.94
C LEU A 224 -5.11 17.28 -6.42
N MET A 225 -3.95 16.97 -7.01
CA MET A 225 -2.70 17.68 -6.70
C MET A 225 -2.77 19.17 -7.03
N LYS A 226 -3.33 19.54 -8.19
CA LYS A 226 -3.52 20.95 -8.59
C LYS A 226 -4.44 21.67 -7.60
N ASP A 227 -5.60 21.09 -7.29
CA ASP A 227 -6.61 21.68 -6.42
C ASP A 227 -6.11 21.87 -4.98
N LYS A 228 -5.19 21.00 -4.54
CA LYS A 228 -4.59 21.03 -3.20
C LYS A 228 -3.22 21.72 -3.16
N CYS A 229 -2.81 22.38 -4.25
CA CYS A 229 -1.53 23.07 -4.38
C CYS A 229 -0.31 22.18 -4.03
N ILE A 230 -0.36 20.89 -4.36
CA ILE A 230 0.72 19.93 -4.14
C ILE A 230 1.64 19.95 -5.35
N ALA A 231 2.81 20.59 -5.22
CA ALA A 231 3.80 20.63 -6.29
C ALA A 231 4.39 19.22 -6.57
N PRO A 232 4.60 18.86 -7.85
CA PRO A 232 5.25 17.59 -8.23
C PRO A 232 6.60 17.35 -7.52
N SER A 233 7.38 18.41 -7.28
CA SER A 233 8.74 18.36 -6.71
C SER A 233 8.80 17.83 -5.27
N VAL A 234 7.70 17.88 -4.53
CA VAL A 234 7.65 17.44 -3.12
C VAL A 234 7.63 15.91 -3.00
N ASN A 235 7.35 15.18 -4.09
CA ASN A 235 7.36 13.71 -4.15
C ASN A 235 6.49 13.02 -3.08
N VAL A 236 5.39 13.68 -2.70
CA VAL A 236 4.36 13.16 -1.78
C VAL A 236 3.40 12.24 -2.51
N ILE A 237 2.98 12.64 -3.71
CA ILE A 237 2.17 11.83 -4.62
C ILE A 237 3.07 11.42 -5.78
N CYS A 238 3.35 10.13 -5.85
CA CYS A 238 4.14 9.53 -6.92
C CYS A 238 3.24 8.63 -7.76
N PHE A 239 3.63 8.38 -9.00
CA PHE A 239 2.89 7.53 -9.92
C PHE A 239 3.69 6.26 -10.20
N ALA A 240 3.00 5.13 -10.29
CA ALA A 240 3.62 3.87 -10.68
C ALA A 240 2.82 3.16 -11.77
N GLN A 241 3.56 2.56 -12.70
CA GLN A 241 3.03 1.67 -13.72
C GLN A 241 3.92 0.44 -13.85
N LEU A 242 3.36 -0.70 -14.20
CA LEU A 242 4.11 -1.85 -14.69
C LEU A 242 4.92 -1.47 -15.93
N PHE A 243 6.13 -2.01 -16.01
CA PHE A 243 6.99 -1.86 -17.18
C PHE A 243 6.36 -2.55 -18.40
N GLY A 244 6.43 -1.89 -19.57
CA GLY A 244 5.84 -2.38 -20.82
C GLY A 244 4.32 -2.17 -20.93
N MET A 245 3.72 -1.34 -20.06
CA MET A 245 2.28 -1.08 -20.06
C MET A 245 1.97 0.41 -19.92
N CYS A 246 1.21 0.93 -20.90
CA CYS A 246 0.70 2.31 -20.91
C CYS A 246 1.79 3.39 -20.77
N ASP A 247 2.90 3.23 -21.49
CA ASP A 247 4.05 4.13 -21.37
C ASP A 247 3.71 5.57 -21.77
N GLN A 248 2.71 5.79 -22.63
CA GLN A 248 2.21 7.13 -22.95
C GLN A 248 1.78 7.92 -21.71
N ILE A 249 1.28 7.25 -20.67
CA ILE A 249 0.90 7.89 -19.40
C ILE A 249 2.17 8.27 -18.64
N SER A 250 3.08 7.31 -18.47
CA SER A 250 4.35 7.51 -17.76
C SER A 250 5.18 8.64 -18.37
N PHE A 251 5.29 8.69 -19.71
CA PHE A 251 6.02 9.74 -20.41
C PHE A 251 5.39 11.11 -20.23
N SER A 252 4.06 11.22 -20.34
CA SER A 252 3.36 12.50 -20.19
C SER A 252 3.53 13.06 -18.77
N LEU A 253 3.41 12.20 -17.75
CA LEU A 253 3.63 12.57 -16.35
C LEU A 253 5.08 12.98 -16.09
N GLY A 254 6.05 12.20 -16.57
CA GLY A 254 7.47 12.49 -16.38
C GLY A 254 7.88 13.79 -17.08
N GLN A 255 7.34 14.06 -18.27
CA GLN A 255 7.52 15.35 -18.93
C GLN A 255 6.95 16.48 -18.07
N ALA A 256 5.74 16.35 -17.54
CA ALA A 256 5.15 17.36 -16.66
C ALA A 256 5.80 17.49 -15.27
N GLY A 257 6.95 16.84 -15.02
CA GLY A 257 7.74 16.97 -13.79
C GLY A 257 7.26 16.10 -12.63
N TYR A 258 6.30 15.19 -12.85
CA TYR A 258 5.85 14.25 -11.82
C TYR A 258 6.83 13.10 -11.62
N SER A 259 6.89 12.60 -10.39
CA SER A 259 7.67 11.41 -10.05
C SER A 259 6.95 10.16 -10.51
N VAL A 260 7.57 9.44 -11.46
CA VAL A 260 6.99 8.26 -12.10
C VAL A 260 7.93 7.08 -11.97
N TYR A 261 7.40 5.95 -11.52
CA TYR A 261 8.14 4.72 -11.28
C TYR A 261 7.63 3.60 -12.19
N LYS A 262 8.55 2.75 -12.63
CA LYS A 262 8.22 1.52 -13.34
C LYS A 262 8.42 0.30 -12.44
N TYR A 263 7.36 -0.49 -12.26
CA TYR A 263 7.46 -1.79 -11.61
C TYR A 263 8.04 -2.79 -12.61
N VAL A 264 9.26 -3.25 -12.33
CA VAL A 264 10.01 -4.17 -13.19
C VAL A 264 10.18 -5.49 -12.42
N PRO A 265 9.47 -6.57 -12.80
CA PRO A 265 9.80 -7.90 -12.29
C PRO A 265 11.17 -8.31 -12.83
N TYR A 266 12.01 -8.91 -11.99
CA TYR A 266 13.30 -9.45 -12.40
C TYR A 266 13.54 -10.80 -11.73
N GLY A 267 14.13 -11.74 -12.46
CA GLY A 267 14.43 -13.08 -11.96
C GLY A 267 14.32 -14.17 -13.02
N PRO A 268 14.61 -15.43 -12.66
CA PRO A 268 14.43 -16.58 -13.54
C PRO A 268 12.96 -16.73 -13.99
N ILE A 269 12.76 -17.25 -15.21
CA ILE A 269 11.43 -17.38 -15.84
C ILE A 269 10.46 -18.13 -14.92
N GLU A 270 10.88 -19.26 -14.36
CA GLU A 270 10.07 -20.10 -13.48
C GLU A 270 9.53 -19.33 -12.26
N GLY A 271 10.36 -18.48 -11.65
CA GLY A 271 9.97 -17.65 -10.51
C GLY A 271 9.00 -16.52 -10.86
N VAL A 272 8.99 -16.06 -12.12
CA VAL A 272 8.11 -14.98 -12.58
C VAL A 272 6.84 -15.48 -13.29
N LEU A 273 6.69 -16.79 -13.53
CA LEU A 273 5.50 -17.37 -14.17
C LEU A 273 4.17 -16.97 -13.49
N PRO A 274 4.03 -17.03 -12.15
CA PRO A 274 2.79 -16.59 -11.49
C PRO A 274 2.48 -15.11 -11.74
N TYR A 275 3.51 -14.26 -11.78
CA TYR A 275 3.36 -12.85 -12.13
C TYR A 275 2.90 -12.68 -13.59
N LEU A 276 3.55 -13.38 -14.54
CA LEU A 276 3.20 -13.33 -15.96
C LEU A 276 1.78 -13.81 -16.22
N SER A 277 1.32 -14.85 -15.53
CA SER A 277 -0.05 -15.35 -15.63
C SER A 277 -1.08 -14.30 -15.20
N ARG A 278 -0.87 -13.64 -14.05
CA ARG A 278 -1.73 -12.52 -13.61
C ARG A 278 -1.71 -11.37 -14.61
N ARG A 279 -0.54 -11.05 -15.19
CA ARG A 279 -0.43 -10.03 -16.24
C ARG A 279 -1.14 -10.43 -17.52
N ALA A 280 -1.12 -11.70 -17.91
CA ALA A 280 -1.86 -12.18 -19.07
C ALA A 280 -3.37 -12.08 -18.86
N GLN A 281 -3.86 -12.40 -17.65
CA GLN A 281 -5.27 -12.24 -17.28
C GLN A 281 -5.69 -10.77 -17.26
N GLU A 282 -4.90 -9.90 -16.63
CA GLU A 282 -5.13 -8.45 -16.64
C GLU A 282 -5.10 -7.89 -18.06
N ASN A 283 -4.10 -8.30 -18.87
CA ASN A 283 -3.94 -7.84 -20.24
C ASN A 283 -4.96 -8.43 -21.23
N GLY A 284 -5.55 -9.58 -20.91
CA GLY A 284 -6.66 -10.14 -21.68
C GLY A 284 -7.84 -9.16 -21.74
N ALA A 285 -8.13 -8.47 -20.63
CA ALA A 285 -9.08 -7.37 -20.59
C ALA A 285 -8.53 -6.06 -21.23
N LEU A 286 -7.21 -5.90 -21.34
CA LEU A 286 -6.52 -4.71 -21.88
C LEU A 286 -6.11 -4.82 -23.35
N LEU A 287 -6.49 -5.86 -24.10
CA LEU A 287 -6.24 -5.96 -25.55
C LEU A 287 -6.73 -4.73 -26.34
N LEU A 288 -7.74 -4.02 -25.82
CA LEU A 288 -8.21 -2.74 -26.35
C LEU A 288 -7.17 -1.60 -26.18
N LYS A 289 -6.39 -1.59 -25.09
CA LYS A 289 -5.34 -0.57 -24.83
C LYS A 289 -4.14 -0.73 -25.75
N GLY A 290 -3.75 -1.95 -26.11
CA GLY A 290 -2.66 -2.19 -27.07
C GLY A 290 -2.92 -1.57 -28.45
N LYS A 291 -4.19 -1.57 -28.90
CA LYS A 291 -4.59 -0.86 -30.14
C LYS A 291 -4.39 0.65 -30.04
N LYS A 292 -4.76 1.25 -28.89
CA LYS A 292 -4.56 2.69 -28.62
C LYS A 292 -3.07 3.04 -28.63
N GLU A 293 -2.24 2.24 -27.96
CA GLU A 293 -0.78 2.46 -27.90
C GLU A 293 -0.15 2.36 -29.29
N ARG A 294 -0.49 1.35 -30.08
CA ARG A 294 -0.02 1.23 -31.47
C ARG A 294 -0.43 2.42 -32.33
N LYS A 295 -1.64 2.95 -32.14
CA LYS A 295 -2.10 4.17 -32.85
C LYS A 295 -1.26 5.39 -32.44
N LEU A 296 -1.00 5.58 -31.14
CA LEU A 296 -0.19 6.68 -30.63
C LEU A 296 1.25 6.62 -31.14
N LEU A 297 1.88 5.43 -31.12
CA LEU A 297 3.22 5.23 -31.67
C LEU A 297 3.29 5.52 -33.17
N ARG A 298 2.29 5.07 -33.94
CA ARG A 298 2.18 5.39 -35.36
C ARG A 298 2.06 6.89 -35.60
N ASN A 299 1.22 7.59 -34.83
CA ASN A 299 1.06 9.03 -34.94
C ASN A 299 2.36 9.77 -34.63
N GLU A 300 3.08 9.38 -33.58
CA GLU A 300 4.37 9.97 -33.22
C GLU A 300 5.43 9.71 -34.29
N LEU A 301 5.50 8.50 -34.85
CA LEU A 301 6.41 8.17 -35.95
C LEU A 301 6.13 9.05 -37.19
N MET A 302 4.86 9.16 -37.59
CA MET A 302 4.46 10.03 -38.70
C MET A 302 4.80 11.50 -38.41
N ARG A 303 4.58 11.97 -37.18
CA ARG A 303 4.96 13.33 -36.77
C ARG A 303 6.47 13.55 -36.93
N ARG A 304 7.32 12.61 -36.52
CA ARG A 304 8.79 12.71 -36.68
C ARG A 304 9.21 12.73 -38.14
N ILE A 305 8.61 11.89 -38.98
CA ILE A 305 8.85 11.87 -40.43
C ILE A 305 8.48 13.22 -41.05
N CYS A 306 7.28 13.73 -40.77
CA CYS A 306 6.80 14.99 -41.35
C CYS A 306 7.55 16.23 -40.83
N THR A 307 8.04 16.21 -39.58
CA THR A 307 8.71 17.38 -38.96
C THR A 307 10.24 17.33 -39.06
N GLY A 308 10.83 16.21 -39.50
CA GLY A 308 12.28 15.99 -39.52
C GLY A 308 12.94 15.91 -38.13
N ARG A 309 12.17 15.96 -37.03
CA ARG A 309 12.68 15.91 -35.65
C ARG A 309 12.81 14.48 -35.16
N TRP A 310 13.95 13.86 -35.44
CA TRP A 310 14.25 12.47 -35.04
C TRP A 310 14.68 12.35 -33.58
N ILE A 311 15.35 13.37 -33.06
CA ILE A 311 15.87 13.41 -31.69
C ILE A 311 14.86 14.16 -30.81
N TYR A 312 14.46 13.53 -29.71
CA TYR A 312 13.68 14.19 -28.67
C TYR A 312 14.64 14.95 -27.75
N ASN A 313 14.55 16.27 -27.75
CA ASN A 313 15.23 17.11 -26.76
C ASN A 313 14.25 17.32 -25.61
N ALA A 314 14.56 16.74 -24.44
CA ALA A 314 13.74 16.95 -23.25
C ALA A 314 13.70 18.45 -22.92
N PRO A 315 12.51 19.05 -22.69
CA PRO A 315 12.43 20.43 -22.24
C PRO A 315 13.20 20.59 -20.94
N ASN A 316 13.89 21.73 -20.79
CA ASN A 316 14.59 22.05 -19.56
C ASN A 316 13.58 22.05 -18.40
N PRO A 317 13.78 21.28 -17.31
CA PRO A 317 12.84 21.19 -16.20
C PRO A 317 12.39 22.55 -15.63
N ALA A 318 13.22 23.59 -15.78
CA ALA A 318 12.93 24.96 -15.35
C ALA A 318 11.83 25.68 -16.17
N ASN A 319 11.47 25.19 -17.37
CA ASN A 319 10.50 25.83 -18.27
C ASN A 319 9.11 25.18 -18.24
N PHE A 320 8.85 24.25 -17.31
CA PHE A 320 7.53 23.64 -17.15
C PHE A 320 6.59 24.55 -16.35
N THR A 321 5.97 25.51 -17.04
CA THR A 321 4.69 26.05 -16.59
C THR A 321 3.61 25.03 -16.88
N VAL A 322 3.06 24.43 -15.82
CA VAL A 322 1.89 23.55 -15.89
C VAL A 322 0.70 24.37 -16.38
N GLN A 323 0.25 24.15 -17.62
CA GLN A 323 -1.10 24.55 -18.03
C GLN A 323 -2.12 23.51 -17.54
#